data_AF-W0F4A8-F1
#
_entry.id   AF-W0F4A8-F1
#
_cell.length_a   1.000
_cell.length_b   1.000
_cell.length_c   1.000
_cell.angle_alpha   90.00
_cell.angle_beta   90.00
_cell.angle_gamma   90.00
#
_symmetry.space_group_name_H-M   'P 1'
#
loop_
_entity.id
_entity.type
_entity.pdbx_description
1 polymer ?
#
loop_
_entity_poly.entity_id
_entity_poly.type
_entity_poly.pdbx_seq_one_letter_code
_entity_poly.pdbx_strand_id
1 'polypeptide(L)'
;MKFRRSILLFIIGLVLIAYFTKPQKERFMTFIQSAHQLPPVVDYQDKFLYATVTAVYVDAQNPVTENGRLVAPARKEKYVGVFGRYWKLDQ
;
A
#
# COMPACT_ATOMS: atom_id res chain seq x y z
N MET A 1 18.94 -12.12 35.32
CA MET A 1 19.26 -12.70 33.99
C MET A 1 18.04 -13.23 33.23
N LYS A 2 17.06 -13.90 33.85
CA LYS A 2 15.86 -14.46 33.19
C LYS A 2 14.97 -13.41 32.50
N PHE A 3 14.77 -12.25 33.12
CA PHE A 3 13.94 -11.16 32.58
C PHE A 3 14.49 -10.56 31.28
N ARG A 4 15.81 -10.33 31.21
CA ARG A 4 16.48 -9.84 29.98
C ARG A 4 16.34 -10.84 28.83
N ARG A 5 16.45 -12.14 29.13
CA ARG A 5 16.29 -13.21 28.14
C ARG A 5 14.85 -13.32 27.64
N SER A 6 13.87 -13.14 28.53
CA SER A 6 12.44 -13.16 28.19
C SER A 6 12.04 -11.96 27.32
N ILE A 7 12.52 -10.75 27.63
CA ILE A 7 12.32 -9.56 26.78
C ILE A 7 12.92 -9.76 25.40
N LEU A 8 14.14 -10.32 25.33
CA LEU A 8 14.81 -10.55 24.05
C LEU A 8 14.01 -11.52 23.17
N LEU A 9 13.49 -12.61 23.75
CA LEU A 9 12.62 -13.56 23.06
C LEU A 9 11.30 -12.92 22.62
N PHE A 10 10.73 -12.01 23.42
CA PHE A 10 9.52 -11.28 23.06
C PHE A 10 9.74 -10.35 21.85
N ILE A 11 10.85 -9.61 21.83
CA ILE A 11 11.22 -8.74 20.70
C ILE A 11 11.46 -9.58 19.44
N ILE A 12 12.20 -10.68 19.55
CA ILE A 12 12.42 -11.61 18.42
C ILE A 12 11.07 -12.14 17.90
N GLY A 13 10.16 -12.51 18.80
CA GLY A 13 8.80 -12.94 18.45
C GLY A 13 8.05 -11.86 17.67
N LEU A 14 8.06 -10.61 18.12
CA LEU A 14 7.44 -9.49 17.42
C LEU A 14 8.03 -9.26 16.02
N VAL A 15 9.37 -9.34 15.89
CA VAL A 15 10.05 -9.18 14.60
C VAL A 15 9.68 -10.31 13.64
N LEU A 16 9.65 -11.56 14.13
CA LEU A 16 9.22 -12.71 13.32
C LEU A 16 7.77 -12.57 12.86
N ILE A 17 6.86 -12.17 13.76
CA ILE A 17 5.45 -11.94 13.40
C ILE A 17 5.35 -10.84 12.33
N ALA A 18 6.04 -9.71 12.50
CA ALA A 18 6.04 -8.62 11.53
C ALA A 18 6.63 -9.06 10.18
N TYR A 19 7.65 -9.92 10.19
CA TYR A 19 8.27 -10.47 8.99
C TYR A 19 7.32 -11.41 8.23
N PHE A 20 6.65 -12.34 8.91
CA PHE A 20 5.69 -13.25 8.26
C PHE A 20 4.39 -12.55 7.83
N THR A 21 4.02 -11.47 8.49
CA THR A 21 2.87 -10.63 8.13
C THR A 21 3.26 -9.47 7.24
N LYS A 22 4.38 -9.55 6.52
CA LYS A 22 4.80 -8.47 5.63
C LYS A 22 3.76 -8.25 4.53
N PRO A 23 3.29 -7.01 4.31
CA PRO A 23 2.32 -6.70 3.26
C PRO A 23 2.94 -6.98 1.88
N GLN A 24 2.30 -7.81 1.06
CA GLN A 24 2.79 -8.18 -0.28
C GLN A 24 2.05 -7.44 -1.40
N LYS A 25 2.75 -7.10 -2.48
CA LYS A 25 2.17 -6.40 -3.65
C LYS A 25 0.96 -7.14 -4.23
N GLU A 26 1.02 -8.46 -4.37
CA GLU A 26 -0.10 -9.26 -4.89
C GLU A 26 -1.38 -9.07 -4.07
N ARG A 27 -1.27 -9.07 -2.73
CA ARG A 27 -2.42 -8.81 -1.85
C ARG A 27 -2.99 -7.41 -2.02
N PHE A 28 -2.15 -6.42 -2.30
CA PHE A 28 -2.63 -5.07 -2.60
C PHE A 28 -3.39 -5.03 -3.93
N MET A 29 -2.87 -5.71 -4.96
CA MET A 29 -3.53 -5.78 -6.27
C MET A 29 -4.92 -6.41 -6.15
N THR A 30 -5.06 -7.50 -5.38
CA THR A 30 -6.37 -8.11 -5.09
C THR A 30 -7.29 -7.18 -4.30
N PHE A 31 -6.74 -6.46 -3.32
CA PHE A 31 -7.50 -5.49 -2.51
C PHE A 31 -8.02 -4.31 -3.36
N ILE A 32 -7.23 -3.82 -4.32
CA ILE A 32 -7.61 -2.65 -5.12
C ILE A 32 -8.50 -3.01 -6.33
N GLN A 33 -8.31 -4.20 -6.91
CA GLN A 33 -9.15 -4.72 -8.00
C GLN A 33 -10.59 -4.93 -7.57
N SER A 34 -10.85 -5.32 -6.32
CA SER A 34 -12.22 -5.46 -5.83
C SER A 34 -12.90 -4.11 -5.55
N ALA A 35 -12.11 -3.05 -5.35
CA ALA A 35 -12.62 -1.72 -5.02
C ALA A 35 -12.91 -0.85 -6.26
N HIS A 36 -12.24 -1.07 -7.39
CA HIS A 36 -12.34 -0.22 -8.58
C HIS A 36 -12.39 -1.02 -9.88
N GLN A 37 -13.24 -0.57 -10.83
CA GLN A 37 -13.41 -1.21 -12.15
C GLN A 37 -12.23 -0.97 -13.12
N LEU A 38 -11.45 0.08 -12.91
CA LEU A 38 -10.29 0.43 -13.75
C LEU A 38 -8.99 0.03 -13.02
N PRO A 39 -8.06 -0.67 -13.67
CA PRO A 39 -6.79 -1.03 -13.05
C PRO A 39 -5.93 0.22 -12.83
N PRO A 40 -5.60 0.58 -11.57
CA PRO A 40 -4.72 1.70 -11.31
C PRO A 40 -3.27 1.37 -11.69
N VAL A 41 -2.50 2.41 -12.01
CA VAL A 41 -1.04 2.31 -12.01
C VAL A 41 -0.58 2.30 -10.56
N VAL A 42 0.06 1.21 -10.14
CA VAL A 42 0.47 1.00 -8.75
C VAL A 42 1.99 1.15 -8.63
N ASP A 43 2.42 2.15 -7.86
CA ASP A 43 3.78 2.27 -7.36
C ASP A 43 3.86 1.64 -5.96
N TYR A 44 4.62 0.55 -5.84
CA TYR A 44 4.75 -0.22 -4.61
C TYR A 44 6.17 -0.08 -4.07
N GLN A 45 6.30 0.51 -2.88
CA GLN A 45 7.55 0.65 -2.18
C GLN A 45 7.61 -0.31 -1.00
N ASP A 46 8.46 -1.32 -1.15
CA ASP A 46 8.74 -2.29 -0.10
C ASP A 46 9.69 -1.69 0.94
N LYS A 47 9.33 -1.76 2.22
CA LYS A 47 10.22 -1.41 3.34
C LYS A 47 10.28 -2.57 4.32
N PHE A 48 11.20 -2.49 5.28
CA PHE A 48 11.53 -3.64 6.14
C PHE A 48 10.31 -4.21 6.89
N LEU A 49 9.50 -3.36 7.54
CA LEU A 49 8.34 -3.77 8.37
C LEU A 49 6.98 -3.36 7.78
N TYR A 50 6.98 -2.53 6.76
CA TYR A 50 5.77 -1.95 6.18
C TYR A 50 5.98 -1.73 4.68
N ALA A 51 4.90 -1.49 3.95
CA ALA A 51 4.97 -1.08 2.56
C ALA A 51 4.25 0.24 2.39
N THR A 52 4.68 1.06 1.45
CA THR A 52 3.95 2.24 1.02
C THR A 52 3.50 2.01 -0.41
N VAL A 53 2.25 2.29 -0.71
CA VAL A 53 1.68 2.04 -2.04
C VAL A 53 0.98 3.29 -2.52
N THR A 54 1.26 3.71 -3.75
CA THR A 54 0.56 4.81 -4.41
C THR A 54 -0.21 4.25 -5.59
N ALA A 55 -1.53 4.32 -5.55
CA ALA A 55 -2.40 3.95 -6.65
C ALA A 55 -2.78 5.22 -7.43
N VAL A 56 -2.56 5.21 -8.74
CA VAL A 56 -2.94 6.31 -9.64
C VAL A 56 -4.01 5.81 -10.60
N TYR A 57 -5.19 6.40 -10.53
CA TYR A 57 -6.32 6.12 -11.40
C TYR A 57 -6.37 7.22 -12.46
N VAL A 58 -6.38 6.84 -13.72
CA VAL A 58 -6.52 7.77 -14.85
C VAL A 58 -7.89 7.55 -15.45
N ASP A 59 -8.76 8.56 -15.41
CA ASP A 59 -10.04 8.51 -16.11
C ASP A 59 -9.82 8.95 -17.56
N ALA A 60 -9.58 7.98 -18.43
CA ALA A 60 -9.43 8.22 -19.87
C ALA A 60 -10.79 8.40 -20.60
N GLN A 61 -11.92 8.13 -19.92
CA GLN A 61 -13.25 8.18 -20.54
C GLN A 61 -13.87 9.57 -20.49
N ASN A 62 -13.51 10.39 -19.49
CA ASN A 62 -13.95 11.78 -19.36
C ASN A 62 -12.76 12.75 -19.39
N PRO A 63 -12.14 12.97 -20.56
CA PRO A 63 -11.05 13.94 -20.67
C PRO A 63 -11.57 15.36 -20.42
N VAL A 64 -10.84 16.12 -19.59
CA VAL A 64 -11.08 17.55 -19.39
C VAL A 64 -10.13 18.36 -20.26
N THR A 65 -10.58 19.55 -20.68
CA THR A 65 -9.73 20.47 -21.45
C THR A 65 -9.04 21.43 -20.48
N GLU A 66 -7.73 21.32 -20.37
CA GLU A 66 -6.91 22.22 -19.55
C GLU A 66 -5.89 22.92 -20.47
N ASN A 67 -5.89 24.25 -20.47
CA ASN A 67 -5.01 25.06 -21.34
C ASN A 67 -5.08 24.69 -22.84
N GLY A 68 -6.29 24.38 -23.34
CA GLY A 68 -6.50 24.03 -24.75
C GLY A 68 -6.01 22.64 -25.16
N ARG A 69 -5.62 21.79 -24.20
CA ARG A 69 -5.22 20.40 -24.43
C ARG A 69 -6.18 19.46 -23.71
N LEU A 70 -6.55 18.36 -24.37
CA LEU A 70 -7.24 17.27 -23.69
C LEU A 70 -6.27 16.61 -22.70
N VAL A 71 -6.65 16.59 -21.43
CA VAL A 71 -5.94 15.88 -20.36
C VAL A 71 -6.93 14.96 -19.64
N ALA A 72 -6.50 13.73 -19.42
CA ALA A 72 -7.25 12.76 -18.63
C ALA A 72 -7.05 13.07 -17.14
N PRO A 73 -8.12 13.31 -16.36
CA PRO A 73 -7.97 13.58 -14.94
C PRO A 73 -7.43 12.34 -14.22
N ALA A 74 -6.46 12.57 -13.32
CA ALA A 74 -5.82 11.51 -12.56
C ALA A 74 -6.08 11.69 -11.05
N ARG A 75 -6.58 10.63 -10.40
CA ARG A 75 -6.72 10.57 -8.94
C ARG A 75 -5.58 9.75 -8.36
N LYS A 76 -4.91 10.28 -7.34
CA LYS A 76 -3.85 9.57 -6.61
C LYS A 76 -4.38 9.20 -5.23
N GLU A 77 -4.24 7.93 -4.87
CA GLU A 77 -4.55 7.43 -3.53
C GLU A 77 -3.30 6.81 -2.93
N LYS A 78 -3.00 7.17 -1.68
CA LYS A 78 -1.86 6.63 -0.94
C LYS A 78 -2.33 5.60 0.05
N TYR A 79 -1.54 4.55 0.23
CA TYR A 79 -1.81 3.46 1.15
C TYR A 79 -0.55 3.11 1.93
N VAL A 80 -0.76 2.65 3.16
CA VAL A 80 0.27 2.02 3.98
C VAL A 80 -0.12 0.58 4.27
N GLY A 81 0.78 -0.34 3.95
CA GLY A 81 0.68 -1.74 4.30
C GLY A 81 1.41 -1.99 5.61
N VAL A 82 0.74 -2.59 6.61
CA VAL A 82 1.36 -3.05 7.86
C VAL A 82 0.66 -4.33 8.30
N PHE A 83 1.41 -5.33 8.80
CA PHE A 83 0.86 -6.61 9.28
C PHE A 83 -0.11 -7.28 8.30
N GLY A 84 0.18 -7.20 6.99
CA GLY A 84 -0.58 -7.88 5.94
C GLY A 84 -1.90 -7.20 5.58
N ARG A 85 -2.18 -6.02 6.15
CA ARG A 85 -3.35 -5.18 5.84
C ARG A 85 -2.91 -3.86 5.22
N TYR A 86 -3.78 -3.29 4.40
CA TYR A 86 -3.57 -2.00 3.75
C TYR A 86 -4.56 -0.98 4.29
N TRP A 87 -4.07 0.22 4.55
CA TRP A 87 -4.84 1.35 5.05
C TRP A 87 -4.66 2.52 4.11
N LYS A 88 -5.76 3.15 3.71
CA LYS A 88 -5.70 4.39 2.93
C LYS A 88 -5.15 5.50 3.83
N LEU A 89 -4.11 6.17 3.36
CA LEU A 89 -3.61 7.40 3.95
C LEU A 89 -4.39 8.52 3.27
N ASP A 90 -5.36 9.11 3.98
CA ASP A 90 -6.11 10.24 3.46
C ASP A 90 -5.15 11.40 3.15
N GLN A 91 -5.16 11.82 1.88
CA GLN A 91 -4.70 13.11 1.41
C GLN A 91 -5.73 13.66 0.42
#